data_AF-A0A4D5RZS4-F1
#
_entry.id   AF-A0A4D5RZS4-F1
#
_cell.length_a   1.000
_cell.length_b   1.000
_cell.length_c   1.000
_cell.angle_alpha   90.00
_cell.angle_beta   90.00
_cell.angle_gamma   90.00
#
_symmetry.space_group_name_H-M   'P 1'
#
loop_
_entity.id
_entity.type
_entity.pdbx_description
1 polymer ?
#
loop_
_entity_poly.entity_id
_entity_poly.type
_entity_poly.pdbx_seq_one_letter_code
_entity_poly.pdbx_strand_id
1 'polypeptide(L)'
;MQQVQVTPDRQPNINVPPFKRKQTKLLVFSPTPRRPPAVCWCSSLPETPVPVSSKVFILQHPGEVKRNLRTAPMLEAALDSEHCVVLRGRRFSRERHGALNAMLDGDEGPSLGDTLVLYPGPNAEPLEDLPTVRERGRGYNLVLLDGTWSQARSLFHNSPHLHRLRQVQINPNRTSSYVIRTQPTRECLSTVETVAYALSVLEENPQLQELLTRPLQTLCQHQLEHGAVTHHSKEFLIQNGLYAKPLPRRIIHKLARNEDLKDALK
;
A
#
# COMPACT_ATOMS: atom_id res chain seq x y z
N MET A 1 65.17 -20.20 19.50
CA MET A 1 66.18 -19.14 19.48
C MET A 1 66.69 -18.98 18.06
N GLN A 2 66.99 -17.74 17.68
CA GLN A 2 67.58 -17.24 16.43
C GLN A 2 66.68 -17.06 15.19
N GLN A 3 66.46 -15.77 14.92
CA GLN A 3 66.04 -15.11 13.68
C GLN A 3 67.19 -15.13 12.66
N VAL A 4 66.87 -15.14 11.36
CA VAL A 4 67.59 -14.33 10.33
C VAL A 4 66.60 -13.89 9.25
N GLN A 5 66.69 -12.61 8.89
CA GLN A 5 65.88 -11.82 7.96
C GLN A 5 66.13 -12.18 6.48
N VAL A 6 65.11 -11.97 5.64
CA VAL A 6 65.29 -11.66 4.21
C VAL A 6 64.35 -10.50 3.83
N THR A 7 64.93 -9.44 3.28
CA THR A 7 64.29 -8.18 2.85
C THR A 7 63.60 -8.30 1.49
N PRO A 8 62.64 -7.40 1.16
CA PRO A 8 61.64 -7.61 0.12
C PRO A 8 62.05 -7.08 -1.26
N ASP A 9 61.66 -7.81 -2.31
CA ASP A 9 61.80 -7.36 -3.69
C ASP A 9 60.51 -6.70 -4.22
N ARG A 10 60.71 -5.69 -5.07
CA ARG A 10 59.80 -4.62 -5.45
C ARG A 10 58.64 -5.09 -6.34
N GLN A 11 57.42 -4.67 -6.01
CA GLN A 11 56.27 -4.70 -6.93
C GLN A 11 56.26 -3.46 -7.83
N PRO A 12 55.87 -3.57 -9.13
CA PRO A 12 55.76 -2.43 -10.01
C PRO A 12 54.51 -1.59 -9.72
N ASN A 13 54.72 -0.28 -9.82
CA ASN A 13 53.82 0.82 -9.46
C ASN A 13 52.77 1.05 -10.57
N ILE A 14 51.50 0.74 -10.33
CA ILE A 14 50.39 1.11 -11.23
C ILE A 14 49.79 2.43 -10.72
N ASN A 15 50.03 3.47 -11.50
CA ASN A 15 49.57 4.83 -11.27
C ASN A 15 48.08 4.94 -11.63
N VAL A 16 47.20 4.97 -10.63
CA VAL A 16 45.75 5.17 -10.81
C VAL A 16 45.42 6.65 -10.56
N PRO A 17 44.77 7.36 -11.50
CA PRO A 17 44.51 8.79 -11.37
C PRO A 17 43.53 9.12 -10.24
N PRO A 18 43.58 10.34 -9.67
CA PRO A 18 42.81 10.70 -8.49
C PRO A 18 41.31 10.71 -8.77
N PHE A 19 40.57 9.97 -7.93
CA PHE A 19 39.11 9.90 -7.95
C PHE A 19 38.54 11.28 -7.59
N LYS A 20 38.08 12.03 -8.60
CA LYS A 20 37.37 13.30 -8.39
C LYS A 20 36.10 13.02 -7.59
N ARG A 21 36.06 13.51 -6.34
CA ARG A 21 34.85 13.56 -5.49
C ARG A 21 33.78 14.37 -6.22
N LYS A 22 32.80 13.69 -6.84
CA LYS A 22 31.52 14.31 -7.16
C LYS A 22 30.74 14.44 -5.84
N GLN A 23 30.56 15.68 -5.38
CA GLN A 23 29.60 16.03 -4.35
C GLN A 23 28.26 15.37 -4.68
N THR A 24 27.90 14.36 -3.92
CA THR A 24 26.62 13.68 -4.04
C THR A 24 25.68 14.37 -3.05
N LYS A 25 24.62 14.98 -3.58
CA LYS A 25 23.48 15.50 -2.82
C LYS A 25 23.09 14.47 -1.75
N LEU A 26 22.85 14.94 -0.52
CA LEU A 26 22.26 14.17 0.55
C LEU A 26 20.99 13.47 0.03
N LEU A 27 21.05 12.16 -0.19
CA LEU A 27 19.89 11.28 -0.24
C LEU A 27 19.70 10.73 1.18
N VAL A 28 19.02 11.50 2.01
CA VAL A 28 18.51 11.02 3.30
C VAL A 28 17.04 10.74 3.11
N PHE A 29 16.69 9.49 2.87
CA PHE A 29 15.47 8.83 3.35
C PHE A 29 15.64 7.33 3.08
N SER A 30 16.04 6.57 4.10
CA SER A 30 15.88 5.12 4.07
C SER A 30 15.44 4.64 5.45
N PRO A 31 14.18 4.23 5.52
CA PRO A 31 13.84 3.06 6.29
C PRO A 31 13.08 2.10 5.38
N THR A 32 13.74 1.03 4.89
CA THR A 32 13.22 -0.32 4.55
C THR A 32 13.97 -0.98 3.35
N PRO A 33 13.68 -2.26 3.01
CA PRO A 33 14.64 -3.37 2.97
C PRO A 33 15.38 -3.45 1.61
N ARG A 34 16.61 -3.99 1.62
CA ARG A 34 17.49 -4.11 0.44
C ARG A 34 16.86 -5.02 -0.63
N ARG A 35 16.00 -4.50 -1.50
CA ARG A 35 15.66 -5.16 -2.76
C ARG A 35 16.88 -5.10 -3.68
N PRO A 36 17.22 -6.18 -4.41
CA PRO A 36 18.28 -6.11 -5.40
C PRO A 36 18.02 -4.97 -6.39
N PRO A 37 19.03 -4.17 -6.77
CA PRO A 37 18.84 -3.02 -7.66
C PRO A 37 18.11 -3.37 -8.96
N ALA A 38 18.36 -4.57 -9.50
CA ALA A 38 17.76 -5.05 -10.75
C ALA A 38 16.23 -5.22 -10.73
N VAL A 39 15.61 -5.33 -9.53
CA VAL A 39 14.15 -5.53 -9.38
C VAL A 39 13.53 -4.50 -8.43
N CYS A 40 14.24 -3.41 -8.19
CA CYS A 40 13.81 -2.38 -7.25
C CYS A 40 12.93 -1.35 -7.95
N TRP A 41 11.78 -1.03 -7.37
CA TRP A 41 10.87 0.00 -7.89
C TRP A 41 11.20 1.41 -7.41
N CYS A 42 12.21 1.58 -6.53
CA CYS A 42 12.56 2.88 -5.95
C CYS A 42 12.98 3.92 -6.99
N SER A 43 13.46 3.50 -8.17
CA SER A 43 13.76 4.40 -9.29
C SER A 43 12.53 5.13 -9.84
N SER A 44 11.33 4.60 -9.53
CA SER A 44 10.05 5.13 -9.99
C SER A 44 9.29 5.87 -8.89
N LEU A 45 9.90 6.07 -7.73
CA LEU A 45 9.36 6.94 -6.69
C LEU A 45 9.44 8.41 -7.13
N PRO A 46 8.54 9.25 -6.61
CA PRO A 46 8.69 10.70 -6.70
C PRO A 46 10.04 11.17 -6.12
N GLU A 47 10.68 12.17 -6.74
CA GLU A 47 11.97 12.69 -6.27
C GLU A 47 11.88 13.38 -4.90
N THR A 48 10.72 13.95 -4.61
CA THR A 48 10.37 14.57 -3.32
C THR A 48 9.05 13.98 -2.82
N PRO A 49 8.83 13.93 -1.49
CA PRO A 49 7.54 13.54 -0.93
C PRO A 49 6.38 14.28 -1.60
N VAL A 50 5.33 13.56 -1.97
CA VAL A 50 4.18 14.11 -2.67
C VAL A 50 3.40 15.01 -1.71
N PRO A 51 3.20 16.30 -2.04
CA PRO A 51 2.44 17.20 -1.18
C PRO A 51 0.95 16.83 -1.24
N VAL A 52 0.38 16.55 -0.08
CA VAL A 52 -1.05 16.25 0.11
C VAL A 52 -1.51 16.91 1.41
N SER A 53 -2.79 17.27 1.50
CA SER A 53 -3.37 17.85 2.73
C SER A 53 -3.88 16.76 3.67
N SER A 54 -4.29 15.64 3.10
CA SER A 54 -4.88 14.50 3.80
C SER A 54 -3.82 13.56 4.36
N LYS A 55 -4.09 13.01 5.54
CA LYS A 55 -3.22 12.04 6.22
C LYS A 55 -3.73 10.62 5.98
N VAL A 56 -2.82 9.68 5.81
CA VAL A 56 -3.10 8.27 5.53
C VAL A 56 -2.62 7.41 6.69
N PHE A 57 -3.54 6.65 7.27
CA PHE A 57 -3.29 5.69 8.34
C PHE A 57 -3.52 4.28 7.81
N ILE A 58 -2.46 3.48 7.71
CA ILE A 58 -2.53 2.09 7.23
C ILE A 58 -2.45 1.15 8.42
N LEU A 59 -3.56 0.49 8.73
CA LEU A 59 -3.65 -0.56 9.73
C LEU A 59 -3.32 -1.91 9.09
N GLN A 60 -2.06 -2.32 9.19
CA GLN A 60 -1.51 -3.47 8.49
C GLN A 60 -1.53 -4.74 9.33
N HIS A 61 -2.18 -5.79 8.81
CA HIS A 61 -2.23 -7.09 9.45
C HIS A 61 -0.83 -7.77 9.40
N PRO A 62 -0.36 -8.48 10.47
CA PRO A 62 0.98 -9.08 10.49
C PRO A 62 1.21 -10.14 9.42
N GLY A 63 0.14 -10.77 8.93
CA GLY A 63 0.20 -11.69 7.81
C GLY A 63 0.58 -11.01 6.49
N GLU A 64 0.22 -9.74 6.30
CA GLU A 64 0.60 -8.96 5.13
C GLU A 64 2.07 -8.54 5.23
N VAL A 65 2.55 -8.16 6.43
CA VAL A 65 3.96 -7.78 6.69
C VAL A 65 4.95 -8.85 6.20
N LYS A 66 4.57 -10.12 6.28
CA LYS A 66 5.40 -11.26 5.88
C LYS A 66 5.45 -11.50 4.37
N ARG A 67 4.70 -10.74 3.56
CA ARG A 67 4.68 -10.92 2.10
C ARG A 67 5.82 -10.16 1.41
N ASN A 68 6.28 -10.73 0.29
CA ASN A 68 7.39 -10.16 -0.49
C ASN A 68 6.95 -9.02 -1.42
N LEU A 69 5.70 -9.05 -1.90
CA LEU A 69 5.15 -8.10 -2.88
C LEU A 69 4.26 -7.03 -2.24
N ARG A 70 4.62 -6.52 -1.06
CA ARG A 70 3.83 -5.49 -0.35
C ARG A 70 3.87 -4.15 -1.09
N THR A 71 2.76 -3.42 -1.03
CA THR A 71 2.59 -2.09 -1.64
C THR A 71 2.54 -0.95 -0.63
N ALA A 72 2.21 -1.20 0.66
CA ALA A 72 2.27 -0.18 1.71
C ALA A 72 3.63 0.54 1.82
N PRO A 73 4.80 -0.12 1.65
CA PRO A 73 6.09 0.58 1.67
C PRO A 73 6.27 1.60 0.54
N MET A 74 5.51 1.50 -0.55
CA MET A 74 5.54 2.51 -1.62
C MET A 74 4.93 3.83 -1.14
N LEU A 75 3.89 3.77 -0.31
CA LEU A 75 3.27 4.95 0.29
C LEU A 75 4.16 5.55 1.38
N GLU A 76 4.76 4.71 2.23
CA GLU A 76 5.76 5.14 3.25
C GLU A 76 6.95 5.89 2.61
N ALA A 77 7.29 5.57 1.36
CA ALA A 77 8.39 6.22 0.64
C ALA A 77 7.96 7.40 -0.24
N ALA A 78 6.70 7.46 -0.67
CA ALA A 78 6.18 8.50 -1.55
C ALA A 78 5.57 9.69 -0.80
N LEU A 79 5.05 9.47 0.41
CA LEU A 79 4.43 10.50 1.26
C LEU A 79 5.37 10.85 2.42
N ASP A 80 5.24 12.07 2.95
CA ASP A 80 5.97 12.44 4.16
C ASP A 80 5.51 11.59 5.35
N SER A 81 6.41 11.36 6.31
CA SER A 81 6.13 10.72 7.60
C SER A 81 4.95 11.31 8.37
N GLU A 82 4.64 12.60 8.21
CA GLU A 82 3.46 13.24 8.81
C GLU A 82 2.14 12.90 8.10
N HIS A 83 2.21 12.45 6.85
CA HIS A 83 1.06 12.17 5.97
C HIS A 83 0.85 10.68 5.70
N CYS A 84 1.79 9.81 6.08
CA CYS A 84 1.62 8.36 5.98
C CYS A 84 2.14 7.64 7.22
N VAL A 85 1.21 7.09 8.00
CA VAL A 85 1.49 6.34 9.22
C VAL A 85 1.06 4.89 9.05
N VAL A 86 2.00 3.95 9.17
CA VAL A 86 1.71 2.50 9.08
C VAL A 86 1.80 1.85 10.45
N LEU A 87 0.68 1.35 10.94
CA LEU A 87 0.56 0.64 12.21
C LEU A 87 0.38 -0.85 11.95
N ARG A 88 1.17 -1.68 12.63
CA ARG A 88 1.20 -3.14 12.37
C ARG A 88 0.64 -3.88 13.58
N GLY A 89 -0.40 -4.68 13.37
CA GLY A 89 -1.08 -5.34 14.49
C GLY A 89 -2.34 -6.11 14.08
N ARG A 90 -2.85 -6.95 14.99
CA ARG A 90 -4.14 -7.66 14.82
C ARG A 90 -5.31 -6.94 15.48
N ARG A 91 -4.99 -6.00 16.36
CA ARG A 91 -5.93 -5.21 17.16
C ARG A 91 -5.30 -3.84 17.37
N PHE A 92 -6.06 -2.79 17.09
CA PHE A 92 -5.62 -1.42 17.25
C PHE A 92 -6.45 -0.78 18.36
N SER A 93 -5.78 -0.44 19.46
CA SER A 93 -6.38 0.23 20.61
C SER A 93 -5.62 1.50 20.92
N ARG A 94 -6.31 2.46 21.56
CA ARG A 94 -5.76 3.77 21.91
C ARG A 94 -4.55 3.66 22.84
N GLU A 95 -4.59 2.70 23.74
CA GLU A 95 -3.54 2.51 24.75
C GLU A 95 -2.23 1.98 24.15
N ARG A 96 -2.32 1.26 23.02
CA ARG A 96 -1.15 0.64 22.36
C ARG A 96 -0.57 1.47 21.23
N HIS A 97 -1.36 2.39 20.67
CA HIS A 97 -0.99 3.13 19.48
C HIS A 97 -1.30 4.61 19.66
N GLY A 98 -0.36 5.37 20.22
CA GLY A 98 -0.53 6.82 20.42
C GLY A 98 -0.80 7.60 19.13
N ALA A 99 -0.31 7.12 17.98
CA ALA A 99 -0.65 7.70 16.68
C ALA A 99 -2.13 7.54 16.30
N LEU A 100 -2.79 6.49 16.81
CA LEU A 100 -4.24 6.31 16.70
C LEU A 100 -4.97 7.35 17.56
N ASN A 101 -4.38 7.77 18.68
CA ASN A 101 -4.94 8.82 19.53
C ASN A 101 -4.88 10.16 18.81
N ALA A 102 -3.76 10.54 18.19
CA ALA A 102 -3.71 11.75 17.37
C ALA A 102 -4.73 11.77 16.20
N MET A 103 -5.04 10.59 15.65
CA MET A 103 -6.09 10.40 14.63
C MET A 103 -7.52 10.51 15.20
N LEU A 104 -7.73 10.03 16.43
CA LEU A 104 -9.05 9.87 17.05
C LEU A 104 -9.37 10.90 18.14
N ASP A 105 -8.40 11.64 18.67
CA ASP A 105 -8.54 12.61 19.78
C ASP A 105 -9.13 13.95 19.33
N GLY A 106 -9.46 14.07 18.04
CA GLY A 106 -10.51 15.00 17.60
C GLY A 106 -11.91 14.63 18.13
N ASP A 107 -12.05 13.56 18.93
CA ASP A 107 -13.29 12.97 19.45
C ASP A 107 -14.11 13.85 20.41
N GLU A 108 -13.65 15.05 20.78
CA GLU A 108 -14.42 15.99 21.61
C GLU A 108 -14.90 17.23 20.81
N GLY A 109 -14.94 17.16 19.46
CA GLY A 109 -15.35 18.29 18.61
C GLY A 109 -15.80 17.90 17.19
N PRO A 110 -16.03 18.89 16.30
CA PRO A 110 -16.48 18.69 14.91
C PRO A 110 -15.51 17.90 14.01
N SER A 111 -14.37 17.42 14.53
CA SER A 111 -13.30 16.73 13.81
C SER A 111 -13.50 15.23 13.60
N LEU A 112 -14.49 14.58 14.25
CA LEU A 112 -14.84 13.19 13.92
C LEU A 112 -15.32 13.06 12.46
N GLY A 113 -15.94 14.11 11.91
CA GLY A 113 -16.37 14.18 10.51
C GLY A 113 -15.23 14.23 9.49
N ASP A 114 -13.97 14.35 9.94
CA ASP A 114 -12.79 14.43 9.09
C ASP A 114 -12.08 13.07 8.92
N THR A 115 -12.47 12.04 9.69
CA THR A 115 -11.83 10.73 9.67
C THR A 115 -12.69 9.70 8.95
N LEU A 116 -12.14 9.15 7.87
CA LEU A 116 -12.80 8.20 6.98
C LEU A 116 -12.15 6.83 7.11
N VAL A 117 -12.95 5.78 7.18
CA VAL A 117 -12.44 4.41 7.07
C VAL A 117 -12.84 3.81 5.73
N LEU A 118 -11.84 3.44 4.93
CA LEU A 118 -12.03 2.75 3.64
C LEU A 118 -12.38 1.29 3.90
N TYR A 119 -13.68 1.05 4.08
CA TYR A 119 -14.24 -0.27 4.36
C TYR A 119 -15.67 -0.36 3.82
N PRO A 120 -15.97 -1.28 2.89
CA PRO A 120 -17.31 -1.43 2.32
C PRO A 120 -18.23 -2.12 3.33
N GLY A 121 -18.92 -1.31 4.14
CA GLY A 121 -20.00 -1.72 5.02
C GLY A 121 -21.38 -1.33 4.49
N PRO A 122 -22.48 -1.76 5.14
CA PRO A 122 -23.84 -1.47 4.70
C PRO A 122 -24.18 0.03 4.66
N ASN A 123 -23.48 0.83 5.46
CA ASN A 123 -23.65 2.28 5.54
C ASN A 123 -22.46 3.03 4.90
N ALA A 124 -21.69 2.37 4.02
CA ALA A 124 -20.55 3.02 3.39
C ALA A 124 -21.02 3.97 2.29
N GLU A 125 -20.62 5.23 2.40
CA GLU A 125 -20.89 6.26 1.38
C GLU A 125 -19.86 6.15 0.25
N PRO A 126 -20.24 6.42 -1.01
CA PRO A 126 -19.27 6.59 -2.10
C PRO A 126 -18.30 7.73 -1.76
N LEU A 127 -17.00 7.48 -1.90
CA LEU A 127 -15.97 8.49 -1.63
C LEU A 127 -16.15 9.72 -2.52
N GLU A 128 -16.65 9.49 -3.74
CA GLU A 128 -16.86 10.48 -4.78
C GLU A 128 -17.98 11.48 -4.44
N ASP A 129 -18.87 11.14 -3.50
CA ASP A 129 -19.97 12.00 -3.04
C ASP A 129 -19.55 12.92 -1.88
N LEU A 130 -18.32 12.79 -1.38
CA LEU A 130 -17.82 13.59 -0.27
C LEU A 130 -17.26 14.94 -0.73
N PRO A 131 -17.38 15.99 0.10
CA PRO A 131 -16.79 17.28 -0.23
C PRO A 131 -15.27 17.18 -0.32
N THR A 132 -14.69 17.90 -1.27
CA THR A 132 -13.25 17.87 -1.53
C THR A 132 -12.48 18.63 -0.44
N VAL A 133 -11.17 18.41 -0.37
CA VAL A 133 -10.27 19.14 0.53
C VAL A 133 -10.37 20.65 0.30
N ARG A 134 -10.52 21.07 -0.96
CA ARG A 134 -10.68 22.48 -1.34
C ARG A 134 -11.98 23.06 -0.80
N GLU A 135 -13.10 22.34 -0.96
CA GLU A 135 -14.42 22.78 -0.47
C GLU A 135 -14.46 22.89 1.06
N ARG A 136 -13.72 22.02 1.75
CA ARG A 136 -13.65 21.99 3.21
C ARG A 136 -12.61 22.95 3.79
N GLY A 137 -11.64 23.37 2.98
CA GLY A 137 -10.45 24.09 3.41
C GLY A 137 -9.50 23.28 4.30
N ARG A 138 -9.66 21.95 4.39
CA ARG A 138 -8.82 21.07 5.22
C ARG A 138 -8.82 19.61 4.74
N GLY A 139 -7.71 18.92 5.00
CA GLY A 139 -7.49 17.51 4.67
C GLY A 139 -8.37 16.53 5.44
N TYR A 140 -8.40 15.28 4.97
CA TYR A 140 -9.02 14.15 5.66
C TYR A 140 -8.00 13.29 6.40
N ASN A 141 -8.45 12.51 7.39
CA ASN A 141 -7.71 11.37 7.92
C ASN A 141 -8.27 10.08 7.27
N LEU A 142 -7.50 9.42 6.42
CA LEU A 142 -7.89 8.21 5.70
C LEU A 142 -7.36 6.97 6.40
N VAL A 143 -8.25 6.13 6.91
CA VAL A 143 -7.92 4.86 7.56
C VAL A 143 -8.11 3.71 6.57
N LEU A 144 -7.03 2.99 6.29
CA LEU A 144 -7.03 1.81 5.43
C LEU A 144 -6.70 0.55 6.23
N LEU A 145 -7.39 -0.54 5.89
CA LEU A 145 -7.16 -1.86 6.47
C LEU A 145 -6.34 -2.72 5.49
N ASP A 146 -5.06 -2.90 5.77
CA ASP A 146 -4.14 -3.59 4.85
C ASP A 146 -3.99 -5.08 5.22
N GLY A 147 -4.52 -5.93 4.34
CA GLY A 147 -4.49 -7.38 4.45
C GLY A 147 -5.36 -8.05 3.39
N THR A 148 -5.47 -9.38 3.45
CA THR A 148 -6.55 -10.07 2.71
C THR A 148 -7.91 -9.62 3.23
N TRP A 149 -8.98 -9.77 2.46
CA TRP A 149 -10.33 -9.39 2.92
C TRP A 149 -10.73 -9.99 4.26
N SER A 150 -10.42 -11.27 4.50
CA SER A 150 -10.62 -11.91 5.81
C SER A 150 -9.80 -11.27 6.93
N GLN A 151 -8.59 -10.81 6.64
CA GLN A 151 -7.73 -10.10 7.58
C GLN A 151 -8.25 -8.68 7.84
N ALA A 152 -8.59 -7.92 6.79
CA ALA A 152 -9.16 -6.58 6.91
C ALA A 152 -10.47 -6.60 7.72
N ARG A 153 -11.36 -7.56 7.44
CA ARG A 153 -12.59 -7.81 8.22
C ARG A 153 -12.27 -8.09 9.69
N SER A 154 -11.25 -8.90 9.96
CA SER A 154 -10.79 -9.15 11.33
C SER A 154 -10.21 -7.89 11.99
N LEU A 155 -9.45 -7.06 11.27
CA LEU A 155 -8.92 -5.80 11.79
C LEU A 155 -10.04 -4.83 12.17
N PHE A 156 -11.06 -4.71 11.31
CA PHE A 156 -12.24 -3.89 11.55
C PHE A 156 -12.98 -4.34 12.81
N HIS A 157 -13.42 -5.61 12.85
CA HIS A 157 -14.20 -6.14 13.98
C HIS A 157 -13.43 -6.14 15.32
N ASN A 158 -12.11 -6.35 15.28
CA ASN A 158 -11.29 -6.33 16.50
C ASN A 158 -10.96 -4.91 16.99
N SER A 159 -11.36 -3.86 16.25
CA SER A 159 -11.04 -2.47 16.56
C SER A 159 -12.33 -1.64 16.66
N PRO A 160 -13.11 -1.75 17.77
CA PRO A 160 -14.45 -1.17 17.88
C PRO A 160 -14.55 0.34 17.60
N HIS A 161 -13.47 1.10 17.84
CA HIS A 161 -13.40 2.52 17.54
C HIS A 161 -13.60 2.83 16.04
N LEU A 162 -13.19 1.92 15.15
CA LEU A 162 -13.37 2.07 13.70
C LEU A 162 -14.84 2.01 13.29
N HIS A 163 -15.70 1.36 14.08
CA HIS A 163 -17.13 1.26 13.80
C HIS A 163 -17.86 2.61 13.92
N ARG A 164 -17.26 3.58 14.65
CA ARG A 164 -17.81 4.94 14.80
C ARG A 164 -17.36 5.89 13.69
N LEU A 165 -16.36 5.50 12.92
CA LEU A 165 -15.84 6.32 11.82
C LEU A 165 -16.80 6.29 10.64
N ARG A 166 -16.80 7.37 9.85
CA ARG A 166 -17.55 7.41 8.60
C ARG A 166 -16.95 6.38 7.64
N GLN A 167 -17.74 5.37 7.29
CA GLN A 167 -17.34 4.33 6.36
C GLN A 167 -17.49 4.85 4.94
N VAL A 168 -16.45 4.65 4.14
CA VAL A 168 -16.45 5.03 2.74
C VAL A 168 -16.01 3.86 1.88
N GLN A 169 -16.57 3.81 0.68
CA GLN A 169 -16.18 2.86 -0.35
C GLN A 169 -15.74 3.61 -1.59
N ILE A 170 -14.85 2.99 -2.36
CA ILE A 170 -14.39 3.53 -3.63
C ILE A 170 -14.98 2.71 -4.76
N ASN A 171 -15.34 3.36 -5.86
CA ASN A 171 -15.82 2.71 -7.06
C ASN A 171 -14.80 2.96 -8.19
N PRO A 172 -13.69 2.22 -8.19
CA PRO A 172 -12.65 2.46 -9.18
C PRO A 172 -13.19 2.17 -10.58
N ASN A 173 -13.05 3.15 -11.46
CA ASN A 173 -13.40 3.03 -12.88
C ASN A 173 -12.34 2.28 -13.71
N ARG A 174 -11.36 1.65 -13.05
CA ARG A 174 -10.19 1.01 -13.67
C ARG A 174 -9.87 -0.32 -13.04
N THR A 175 -9.29 -1.22 -13.83
CA THR A 175 -8.70 -2.46 -13.32
C THR A 175 -7.37 -2.19 -12.63
N SER A 176 -7.07 -2.97 -11.59
CA SER A 176 -5.79 -2.87 -10.89
C SER A 176 -4.61 -3.21 -11.82
N SER A 177 -3.53 -2.42 -11.70
CA SER A 177 -2.22 -2.68 -12.30
C SER A 177 -1.46 -3.78 -11.56
N TYR A 178 -1.94 -4.23 -10.39
CA TYR A 178 -1.27 -5.24 -9.57
C TYR A 178 -1.52 -6.67 -10.08
N VAL A 179 -1.04 -6.93 -11.29
CA VAL A 179 -1.32 -8.17 -12.05
C VAL A 179 -0.53 -9.39 -11.57
N ILE A 180 0.49 -9.20 -10.74
CA ILE A 180 1.35 -10.28 -10.23
C ILE A 180 0.83 -10.91 -8.92
N ARG A 181 -0.41 -10.60 -8.54
CA ARG A 181 -1.12 -11.20 -7.40
C ARG A 181 -2.59 -11.35 -7.73
N THR A 182 -3.15 -12.54 -7.46
CA THR A 182 -4.58 -12.79 -7.63
C THR A 182 -5.41 -11.88 -6.72
N GLN A 183 -6.25 -11.05 -7.33
CA GLN A 183 -7.30 -10.26 -6.68
C GLN A 183 -8.61 -11.06 -6.57
N PRO A 184 -9.49 -10.78 -5.60
CA PRO A 184 -10.79 -11.45 -5.52
C PRO A 184 -11.70 -11.17 -6.71
N THR A 185 -11.86 -9.89 -7.04
CA THR A 185 -12.65 -9.40 -8.18
C THR A 185 -11.78 -8.48 -9.04
N ARG A 186 -12.21 -8.19 -10.27
CA ARG A 186 -11.46 -7.28 -11.17
C ARG A 186 -11.42 -5.82 -10.69
N GLU A 187 -12.37 -5.46 -9.84
CA GLU A 187 -12.53 -4.11 -9.24
C GLU A 187 -11.69 -3.91 -7.98
N CYS A 188 -11.07 -4.96 -7.43
CA CYS A 188 -10.23 -4.84 -6.25
C CYS A 188 -8.90 -4.16 -6.61
N LEU A 189 -8.59 -3.10 -5.87
CA LEU A 189 -7.31 -2.38 -5.95
C LEU A 189 -6.33 -2.87 -4.88
N SER A 190 -5.03 -2.67 -5.14
CA SER A 190 -3.99 -2.80 -4.13
C SER A 190 -4.00 -1.62 -3.16
N THR A 191 -3.33 -1.75 -2.00
CA THR A 191 -3.24 -0.71 -0.97
C THR A 191 -2.76 0.64 -1.52
N VAL A 192 -1.72 0.65 -2.35
CA VAL A 192 -1.20 1.89 -2.97
C VAL A 192 -2.19 2.48 -3.97
N GLU A 193 -2.89 1.65 -4.75
CA GLU A 193 -3.88 2.13 -5.71
C GLU A 193 -5.13 2.67 -5.02
N THR A 194 -5.59 2.04 -3.94
CA THR A 194 -6.71 2.51 -3.11
C THR A 194 -6.39 3.89 -2.53
N VAL A 195 -5.21 4.09 -1.94
CA VAL A 195 -4.80 5.39 -1.42
C VAL A 195 -4.67 6.42 -2.53
N ALA A 196 -4.02 6.05 -3.64
CA ALA A 196 -3.81 6.97 -4.75
C ALA A 196 -5.13 7.43 -5.36
N TYR A 197 -6.09 6.51 -5.53
CA TYR A 197 -7.46 6.84 -5.95
C TYR A 197 -8.12 7.78 -4.95
N ALA A 198 -8.11 7.42 -3.66
CA ALA A 198 -8.81 8.21 -2.65
C ALA A 198 -8.27 9.64 -2.53
N LEU A 199 -6.94 9.80 -2.50
CA LEU A 199 -6.30 11.11 -2.48
C LEU A 199 -6.61 11.90 -3.76
N SER A 200 -6.61 11.27 -4.93
CA SER A 200 -6.90 11.99 -6.17
C SER A 200 -8.32 12.57 -6.25
N VAL A 201 -9.29 11.87 -5.67
CA VAL A 201 -10.69 12.31 -5.60
C VAL A 201 -10.80 13.44 -4.58
N LEU A 202 -10.31 13.22 -3.36
CA LEU A 202 -10.48 14.17 -2.27
C LEU A 202 -9.65 15.44 -2.44
N GLU A 203 -8.44 15.36 -2.99
CA GLU A 203 -7.57 16.53 -3.23
C GLU A 203 -7.82 17.20 -4.60
N GLU A 204 -8.80 16.72 -5.39
CA GLU A 204 -9.06 17.17 -6.76
C GLU A 204 -7.81 17.16 -7.66
N ASN A 205 -6.97 16.14 -7.50
CA ASN A 205 -5.69 16.03 -8.17
C ASN A 205 -5.54 14.64 -8.81
N PRO A 206 -6.04 14.46 -10.05
CA PRO A 206 -5.95 13.19 -10.78
C PRO A 206 -4.52 12.65 -10.93
N GLN A 207 -3.51 13.53 -10.99
CA GLN A 207 -2.11 13.18 -11.16
C GLN A 207 -1.56 12.35 -9.98
N LEU A 208 -2.16 12.47 -8.79
CA LEU A 208 -1.81 11.64 -7.63
C LEU A 208 -1.98 10.15 -7.92
N GLN A 209 -2.96 9.76 -8.75
CA GLN A 209 -3.13 8.36 -9.10
C GLN A 209 -1.92 7.81 -9.85
N GLU A 210 -1.45 8.52 -10.87
CA GLU A 210 -0.31 8.10 -11.68
C GLU A 210 0.98 8.13 -10.85
N LEU A 211 1.23 9.26 -10.16
CA LEU A 211 2.44 9.49 -9.40
C LEU A 211 2.66 8.45 -8.30
N LEU A 212 1.62 8.12 -7.53
CA LEU A 212 1.72 7.18 -6.42
C LEU A 212 1.70 5.70 -6.88
N THR A 213 1.14 5.40 -8.06
CA THR A 213 1.07 4.01 -8.56
C THR A 213 2.23 3.63 -9.49
N ARG A 214 3.03 4.58 -9.95
CA ARG A 214 4.23 4.33 -10.77
C ARG A 214 5.17 3.26 -10.17
N PRO A 215 5.48 3.25 -8.86
CA PRO A 215 6.29 2.18 -8.27
C PRO A 215 5.67 0.78 -8.36
N LEU A 216 4.34 0.69 -8.29
CA LEU A 216 3.62 -0.58 -8.46
C LEU A 216 3.72 -1.09 -9.89
N GLN A 217 3.56 -0.20 -10.87
CA GLN A 217 3.69 -0.53 -12.28
C GLN A 217 5.10 -1.05 -12.58
N THR A 218 6.14 -0.38 -12.08
CA THR A 218 7.54 -0.82 -12.20
C THR A 218 7.78 -2.16 -11.52
N LEU A 219 7.20 -2.39 -10.33
CA LEU A 219 7.27 -3.69 -9.66
C LEU A 219 6.67 -4.80 -10.54
N CYS A 220 5.47 -4.57 -11.10
CA CYS A 220 4.82 -5.56 -11.95
C CYS A 220 5.62 -5.83 -13.21
N GLN A 221 6.12 -4.77 -13.87
CA GLN A 221 6.95 -4.86 -15.05
C GLN A 221 8.19 -5.74 -14.80
N HIS A 222 8.96 -5.44 -13.74
CA HIS A 222 10.15 -6.23 -13.41
C HIS A 222 9.82 -7.68 -13.09
N GLN A 223 8.73 -7.96 -12.40
CA GLN A 223 8.34 -9.32 -12.08
C GLN A 223 7.97 -10.09 -13.36
N LEU A 224 7.23 -9.48 -14.28
CA LEU A 224 6.87 -10.09 -15.57
C LEU A 224 8.11 -10.34 -16.44
N GLU A 225 9.04 -9.38 -16.51
CA GLU A 225 10.32 -9.53 -17.22
C GLU A 225 11.18 -10.69 -16.68
N HIS A 226 11.03 -11.02 -15.40
CA HIS A 226 11.74 -12.10 -14.72
C HIS A 226 10.89 -13.37 -14.54
N GLY A 227 9.85 -13.54 -15.38
CA GLY A 227 9.11 -14.79 -15.50
C GLY A 227 7.88 -14.94 -14.59
N ALA A 228 7.45 -13.88 -13.90
CA ALA A 228 6.14 -13.88 -13.26
C ALA A 228 5.02 -13.94 -14.33
N VAL A 229 3.87 -14.50 -13.96
CA VAL A 229 2.70 -14.59 -14.83
C VAL A 229 1.63 -13.59 -14.37
N THR A 230 0.84 -13.10 -15.33
CA THR A 230 -0.34 -12.30 -15.03
C THR A 230 -1.41 -13.17 -14.39
N HIS A 231 -1.91 -12.74 -13.23
CA HIS A 231 -2.97 -13.41 -12.50
C HIS A 231 -4.34 -12.81 -12.88
N HIS A 232 -5.28 -13.67 -13.27
CA HIS A 232 -6.69 -13.27 -13.35
C HIS A 232 -7.32 -13.20 -11.94
N SER A 233 -8.43 -12.45 -11.83
CA SER A 233 -9.21 -12.41 -10.59
C SER A 233 -9.76 -13.78 -10.23
N LYS A 234 -9.93 -14.05 -8.93
CA LYS A 234 -10.55 -15.28 -8.44
C LYS A 234 -11.95 -15.45 -9.02
N GLU A 235 -12.73 -14.36 -9.10
CA GLU A 235 -14.02 -14.29 -9.79
C GLU A 235 -13.93 -14.83 -11.22
N PHE A 236 -13.02 -14.31 -12.05
CA PHE A 236 -12.85 -14.74 -13.43
C PHE A 236 -12.48 -16.22 -13.52
N LEU A 237 -11.53 -16.66 -12.68
CA LEU A 237 -11.11 -18.07 -12.66
C LEU A 237 -12.28 -18.99 -12.31
N ILE A 238 -13.15 -18.57 -11.39
CA ILE A 238 -14.33 -19.35 -10.98
C ILE A 238 -15.37 -19.39 -12.10
N GLN A 239 -15.72 -18.24 -12.69
CA GLN A 239 -16.72 -18.14 -13.75
C GLN A 239 -16.33 -18.90 -15.02
N ASN A 240 -15.03 -19.06 -15.28
CA ASN A 240 -14.52 -19.76 -16.46
C ASN A 240 -14.06 -21.20 -16.17
N GLY A 241 -14.32 -21.74 -14.98
CA GLY A 241 -13.93 -23.12 -14.62
C GLY A 241 -12.42 -23.36 -14.49
N LEU A 242 -11.63 -22.28 -14.37
CA LEU A 242 -10.16 -22.32 -14.26
C LEU A 242 -9.68 -22.34 -12.80
N TYR A 243 -10.58 -22.27 -11.82
CA TYR A 243 -10.22 -22.26 -10.40
C TYR A 243 -10.06 -23.68 -9.84
N ALA A 244 -8.82 -24.10 -9.61
CA ALA A 244 -8.48 -25.48 -9.23
C ALA A 244 -8.80 -25.89 -7.78
N LYS A 245 -9.13 -24.95 -6.89
CA LYS A 245 -9.34 -25.24 -5.45
C LYS A 245 -10.81 -25.44 -5.12
N PRO A 246 -11.15 -26.28 -4.11
CA PRO A 246 -12.53 -26.44 -3.66
C PRO A 246 -13.19 -25.11 -3.31
N LEU A 247 -14.43 -24.93 -3.79
CA LEU A 247 -15.21 -23.72 -3.54
C LEU A 247 -16.02 -23.85 -2.24
N PRO A 248 -16.11 -22.78 -1.43
CA PRO A 248 -17.02 -22.75 -0.30
C PRO A 248 -18.49 -22.93 -0.77
N ARG A 249 -19.31 -23.63 0.04
CA ARG A 249 -20.75 -23.87 -0.27
C ARG A 249 -21.49 -22.60 -0.68
N ARG A 250 -21.21 -21.47 -0.02
CA ARG A 250 -21.81 -20.16 -0.35
C ARG A 250 -21.57 -19.73 -1.81
N ILE A 251 -20.38 -19.99 -2.34
CA ILE A 251 -20.02 -19.62 -3.73
C ILE A 251 -20.70 -20.57 -4.70
N ILE A 252 -20.74 -21.86 -4.38
CA ILE A 252 -21.41 -22.89 -5.19
C ILE A 252 -22.90 -22.56 -5.32
N HIS A 253 -23.57 -22.19 -4.23
CA HIS A 253 -24.99 -21.83 -4.25
C HIS A 253 -25.26 -20.57 -5.09
N LYS A 254 -24.39 -19.56 -5.00
CA LYS A 254 -24.53 -18.34 -5.82
C LYS A 254 -24.34 -18.63 -7.32
N LEU A 255 -23.33 -19.42 -7.67
CA LEU A 255 -23.11 -19.89 -9.04
C LEU A 255 -24.33 -20.64 -9.59
N ALA A 256 -24.90 -21.56 -8.81
CA ALA A 256 -26.08 -22.34 -9.23
C ALA A 256 -27.32 -21.47 -9.49
N ARG A 257 -27.37 -20.25 -8.92
CA ARG A 257 -28.47 -19.29 -9.08
C ARG A 257 -28.15 -18.17 -10.07
N ASN A 258 -27.00 -18.22 -10.77
CA ASN A 258 -26.50 -17.13 -11.61
C ASN A 258 -26.42 -15.77 -10.88
N GLU A 259 -26.16 -15.80 -9.57
CA GLU A 259 -26.00 -14.58 -8.76
C GLU A 259 -24.57 -14.02 -8.87
N ASP A 260 -24.43 -12.71 -8.65
CA ASP A 260 -23.13 -12.07 -8.54
C ASP A 260 -22.30 -12.65 -7.37
N LEU A 261 -21.01 -12.87 -7.64
CA LEU A 261 -20.01 -13.42 -6.73
C LEU A 261 -19.16 -12.36 -6.04
N LYS A 262 -19.18 -11.10 -6.52
CA LYS A 262 -18.23 -10.08 -6.09
C LYS A 262 -18.19 -9.92 -4.57
N ASP A 263 -19.33 -9.73 -3.94
CA ASP A 263 -19.43 -9.53 -2.50
C ASP A 263 -19.05 -10.78 -1.71
N ALA A 264 -19.31 -11.97 -2.26
CA ALA A 264 -18.97 -13.24 -1.62
C ALA A 264 -17.49 -13.61 -1.73
N LEU A 265 -16.74 -12.95 -2.62
CA LEU A 265 -15.30 -13.14 -2.78
C LEU A 265 -14.48 -12.11 -1.98
N LYS A 266 -15.09 -10.98 -1.61
CA LYS A 266 -14.65 -10.02 -0.60
C LYS A 266 -15.02 -10.51 0.82
#